data_AF-A0A6C0PBL1-F1
#
_entry.id   AF-A0A6C0PBL1-F1
#
_cell.length_a   1.000
_cell.length_b   1.000
_cell.length_c   1.000
_cell.angle_alpha   90.00
_cell.angle_beta   90.00
_cell.angle_gamma   90.00
#
_symmetry.space_group_name_H-M   'P 1'
#
loop_
_entity.id
_entity.type
_entity.pdbx_description
1 polymer ?
#
loop_
_entity_poly.entity_id
_entity_poly.type
_entity_poly.pdbx_seq_one_letter_code
_entity_poly.pdbx_strand_id
1 'polypeptide(L)'
;MEQFKNVDLFGEPASIQPIRDLKTIGDRVMSLLHEHEAARNSDNVLIYLYWRTYDSCVSLEDMVYATPPEDIRRCRQKINQNGLYHPTDAEVARKRRRRQSQYHQHSLNI
;
A
#
# COMPACT_ATOMS: atom_id res chain seq x y z
N MET A 1 18.46 14.35 27.00
CA MET A 1 18.42 13.24 26.03
C MET A 1 16.97 12.98 25.71
N GLU A 2 16.45 13.66 24.68
CA GLU A 2 15.04 13.62 24.31
C GLU A 2 14.68 12.28 23.66
N GLN A 3 13.66 11.65 24.22
CA GLN A 3 13.00 10.48 23.65
C GLN A 3 12.15 10.97 22.47
N PHE A 4 12.64 10.80 21.25
CA PHE A 4 11.83 11.05 20.06
C PHE A 4 10.71 10.02 20.02
N LYS A 5 9.50 10.49 20.34
CA LYS A 5 8.26 9.71 20.21
C LYS A 5 8.01 9.45 18.73
N ASN A 6 8.20 8.21 18.30
CA ASN A 6 7.67 7.72 17.03
C ASN A 6 6.14 7.65 17.15
N VAL A 7 5.46 8.73 16.76
CA VAL A 7 4.00 8.81 16.72
C VAL A 7 3.57 8.80 15.25
N ASP A 8 2.79 7.79 14.88
CA ASP A 8 2.13 7.72 13.59
C ASP A 8 0.85 8.57 13.64
N LEU A 9 0.33 9.00 12.47
CA LEU A 9 -0.77 9.97 12.31
C LEU A 9 -2.05 9.69 13.11
N PHE A 10 -2.19 8.52 13.74
CA PHE A 10 -3.39 8.10 14.50
C PHE A 10 -3.11 7.63 15.94
N GLY A 11 -1.89 7.78 16.46
CA GLY A 11 -1.63 7.60 17.90
C GLY A 11 -1.81 6.20 18.51
N GLU A 12 -1.99 5.15 17.70
CA GLU A 12 -2.14 3.77 18.17
C GLU A 12 -0.83 2.99 18.05
N PRO A 13 -0.42 2.21 19.07
CA PRO A 13 0.69 1.27 18.94
C PRO A 13 0.24 0.12 18.03
N ALA A 14 0.66 0.14 16.77
CA ALA A 14 0.46 -0.99 15.86
C ALA A 14 1.01 -2.25 16.54
N SER A 15 0.14 -3.24 16.76
CA SER A 15 0.51 -4.54 17.30
C SER A 15 1.34 -5.29 16.26
N ILE A 16 2.66 -5.11 16.30
CA ILE A 16 3.61 -5.75 15.37
C ILE A 16 3.61 -7.26 15.62
N GLN A 17 3.07 -8.05 14.69
CA GLN A 17 3.33 -9.49 14.61
C GLN A 17 4.78 -9.71 14.14
N PRO A 18 5.51 -10.73 14.62
CA PRO A 18 6.95 -10.83 14.40
C PRO A 18 7.31 -10.99 12.91
N ILE A 19 7.98 -9.96 12.38
CA ILE A 19 8.35 -9.69 10.97
C ILE A 19 9.45 -10.65 10.44
N ARG A 20 9.49 -11.93 10.83
CA ARG A 20 10.67 -12.78 10.57
C ARG A 20 10.65 -13.62 9.29
N ASP A 21 9.50 -13.82 8.62
CA ASP A 21 9.41 -14.75 7.49
C ASP A 21 8.77 -14.19 6.19
N LEU A 22 8.51 -12.88 6.08
CA LEU A 22 7.97 -12.29 4.84
C LEU A 22 9.09 -12.13 3.79
N LYS A 23 9.23 -13.16 2.95
CA LYS A 23 10.31 -13.26 1.96
C LYS A 23 10.08 -12.40 0.73
N THR A 24 8.83 -12.15 0.33
CA THR A 24 8.52 -11.47 -0.93
C THR A 24 7.81 -10.13 -0.73
N ILE A 25 7.92 -9.26 -1.73
CA ILE A 25 7.14 -8.00 -1.80
C ILE A 25 5.64 -8.30 -1.69
N GLY A 26 5.18 -9.40 -2.29
CA GLY A 26 3.79 -9.84 -2.23
C GLY A 26 3.32 -10.11 -0.79
N ASP A 27 4.10 -10.85 0.00
CA ASP A 27 3.75 -11.18 1.38
C ASP A 27 3.69 -9.92 2.26
N ARG A 28 4.64 -9.00 2.07
CA ARG A 28 4.68 -7.70 2.74
C ARG A 28 3.50 -6.82 2.40
N VAL A 29 3.15 -6.72 1.11
CA VAL A 29 1.95 -6.01 0.66
C VAL A 29 0.70 -6.65 1.25
N MET A 30 0.63 -7.98 1.30
CA MET A 30 -0.52 -8.69 1.87
C MET A 30 -0.70 -8.41 3.37
N SER A 31 0.38 -8.41 4.15
CA SER A 31 0.36 -8.06 5.59
C SER A 31 -0.14 -6.63 5.79
N LEU A 32 0.36 -5.65 5.03
CA LEU A 32 -0.11 -4.26 5.13
C LEU A 32 -1.57 -4.09 4.74
N LEU A 33 -2.03 -4.78 3.69
CA LEU A 33 -3.44 -4.76 3.30
C LEU A 33 -4.32 -5.43 4.36
N HIS A 34 -3.84 -6.48 5.01
CA HIS A 34 -4.57 -7.14 6.09
C HIS A 34 -4.74 -6.22 7.30
N GLU A 35 -3.66 -5.59 7.74
CA GLU A 35 -3.60 -4.78 8.96
C GLU A 35 -4.18 -3.37 8.79
N HIS A 36 -4.07 -2.76 7.60
CA HIS A 36 -4.45 -1.37 7.37
C HIS A 36 -5.53 -1.24 6.29
N GLU A 37 -6.77 -0.97 6.69
CA GLU A 37 -7.87 -0.71 5.74
C GLU A 37 -7.59 0.49 4.83
N ALA A 38 -6.95 1.54 5.36
CA ALA A 38 -6.56 2.72 4.60
C ALA A 38 -5.64 2.38 3.40
N ALA A 39 -4.80 1.36 3.53
CA ALA A 39 -3.93 0.88 2.46
C ALA A 39 -4.70 0.18 1.33
N ARG A 40 -5.83 -0.49 1.64
CA ARG A 40 -6.73 -1.09 0.63
C ARG A 40 -7.33 -0.01 -0.27
N ASN A 41 -7.64 1.14 0.34
CA ASN A 41 -8.33 2.25 -0.31
C ASN A 41 -7.40 3.19 -1.09
N SER A 42 -6.12 3.30 -0.72
CA SER A 42 -5.17 4.23 -1.35
C SER A 42 -3.80 3.60 -1.62
N ASP A 43 -3.34 3.68 -2.88
CA ASP A 43 -1.99 3.27 -3.26
C ASP A 43 -0.92 4.09 -2.56
N ASN A 44 -1.13 5.39 -2.39
CA ASN A 44 -0.15 6.27 -1.75
C ASN A 44 0.04 5.88 -0.27
N VAL A 45 -1.05 5.50 0.40
CA VAL A 45 -0.99 5.03 1.80
C VAL A 45 -0.26 3.70 1.88
N LEU A 46 -0.57 2.76 0.97
CA LEU A 46 0.12 1.48 0.91
C LEU A 46 1.63 1.64 0.67
N ILE A 47 2.03 2.48 -0.29
CA ILE A 47 3.44 2.74 -0.60
C ILE A 47 4.15 3.38 0.60
N TYR A 48 3.53 4.40 1.20
CA TYR A 48 4.08 5.07 2.38
C TYR A 48 4.30 4.08 3.55
N LEU A 49 3.30 3.26 3.86
CA LEU A 49 3.40 2.24 4.91
C LEU A 49 4.48 1.21 4.59
N TYR A 50 4.58 0.77 3.32
CA TYR A 50 5.61 -0.17 2.90
C TYR A 50 7.01 0.40 3.13
N TRP A 51 7.26 1.61 2.63
CA TRP A 51 8.56 2.27 2.77
C TRP A 51 8.94 2.50 4.22
N ARG A 52 7.98 2.86 5.06
CA ARG A 52 8.23 3.10 6.49
C ARG A 52 8.49 1.80 7.26
N THR A 53 7.73 0.76 6.98
CA THR A 53 7.73 -0.50 7.75
C THR A 53 8.83 -1.46 7.30
N TYR A 54 9.09 -1.57 5.99
CA TYR A 54 10.01 -2.58 5.45
C TYR A 54 11.31 -2.00 4.87
N ASP A 55 11.26 -0.82 4.25
CA ASP A 55 12.45 -0.18 3.68
C ASP A 55 13.08 0.86 4.61
N SER A 56 12.50 1.06 5.81
CA SER A 56 12.94 2.02 6.83
C SER A 56 13.20 3.44 6.30
N CYS A 57 12.48 3.84 5.25
CA CYS A 57 12.65 5.15 4.63
C CYS A 57 12.06 6.25 5.52
N VAL A 58 12.92 7.17 5.96
CA VAL A 58 12.54 8.31 6.80
C VAL A 58 12.76 9.64 6.11
N SER A 59 13.58 9.67 5.06
CA SER A 59 13.93 10.84 4.28
C SER A 59 13.61 10.67 2.78
N LEU A 60 13.69 11.76 2.02
CA LEU A 60 13.59 11.71 0.55
C LEU A 60 14.76 10.98 -0.10
N GLU A 61 15.93 11.00 0.54
CA GLU A 61 17.14 10.34 0.04
C GLU A 61 17.00 8.81 0.11
N ASP A 62 16.36 8.31 1.17
CA ASP A 62 16.09 6.87 1.32
C ASP A 62 15.16 6.35 0.21
N MET A 63 14.27 7.20 -0.30
CA MET A 63 13.31 6.82 -1.35
C MET A 63 14.00 6.40 -2.66
N VAL A 64 15.25 6.85 -2.89
CA VAL A 64 16.02 6.47 -4.08
C VAL A 64 16.38 4.98 -4.07
N TYR A 65 16.56 4.40 -2.88
CA TYR A 65 16.93 3.00 -2.69
C TYR A 65 15.73 2.11 -2.27
N ALA A 66 14.58 2.72 -2.05
CA ALA A 66 13.37 2.04 -1.64
C ALA A 66 12.79 1.15 -2.75
N THR A 67 11.92 0.24 -2.36
CA THR A 67 11.18 -0.61 -3.29
C THR A 67 10.38 0.28 -4.25
N PRO A 68 10.46 0.06 -5.58
CA PRO A 68 9.74 0.88 -6.54
C PRO A 68 8.23 0.90 -6.27
N PRO A 69 7.58 2.09 -6.31
CA PRO A 69 6.13 2.20 -6.13
C PRO A 69 5.31 1.29 -7.05
N GLU A 70 5.80 1.10 -8.28
CA GLU A 70 5.13 0.29 -9.29
C GLU A 70 5.18 -1.21 -8.97
N ASP A 71 6.24 -1.70 -8.31
CA ASP A 71 6.32 -3.10 -7.89
C ASP A 71 5.30 -3.39 -6.78
N ILE A 72 5.18 -2.49 -5.80
CA ILE A 72 4.18 -2.55 -4.73
C ILE A 72 2.76 -2.55 -5.35
N ARG A 73 2.51 -1.66 -6.31
CA ARG A 73 1.22 -1.56 -7.03
C ARG A 73 0.89 -2.82 -7.82
N ARG A 74 1.86 -3.39 -8.54
CA ARG A 74 1.70 -4.65 -9.30
C ARG A 74 1.38 -5.82 -8.38
N CYS A 75 2.07 -5.94 -7.25
CA CYS A 75 1.76 -6.94 -6.23
C CYS A 75 0.33 -6.78 -5.72
N ARG A 76 -0.10 -5.55 -5.38
CA ARG A 76 -1.48 -5.25 -4.99
C ARG A 76 -2.49 -5.64 -6.08
N GLN A 77 -2.20 -5.36 -7.34
CA GLN A 77 -3.09 -5.73 -8.46
C GLN A 77 -3.24 -7.25 -8.58
N LYS A 78 -2.15 -8.02 -8.48
CA LYS A 78 -2.20 -9.49 -8.48
C LYS A 78 -3.02 -10.04 -7.32
N ILE A 79 -2.84 -9.49 -6.11
CA ILE A 79 -3.62 -9.87 -4.93
C ILE A 79 -5.12 -9.60 -5.14
N ASN A 80 -5.47 -8.44 -5.70
CA ASN A 80 -6.86 -8.09 -6.00
C ASN A 80 -7.46 -8.96 -7.12
N GLN A 81 -6.67 -9.36 -8.12
CA GLN A 81 -7.11 -10.30 -9.17
C GLN A 81 -7.45 -11.67 -8.60
N ASN A 82 -6.78 -12.08 -7.53
CA ASN A 82 -7.07 -13.31 -6.78
C ASN A 82 -8.29 -13.18 -5.84
N GLY A 83 -9.02 -12.05 -5.88
CA GLY A 83 -10.23 -11.83 -5.08
C GLY A 83 -9.97 -11.40 -3.63
N LEU A 84 -8.72 -11.10 -3.25
CA LEU A 84 -8.34 -10.73 -1.89
C LEU A 84 -8.20 -9.21 -1.73
N TYR A 85 -8.49 -8.70 -0.54
CA TYR A 85 -8.26 -7.30 -0.12
C TYR A 85 -8.83 -6.23 -1.07
N HIS A 86 -10.03 -6.46 -1.61
CA HIS A 86 -10.76 -5.43 -2.33
C HIS A 86 -10.95 -4.16 -1.48
N PRO A 87 -11.06 -2.98 -2.13
CA PRO A 87 -11.35 -1.74 -1.43
C PRO A 87 -12.61 -1.90 -0.58
N THR A 88 -12.50 -1.65 0.71
CA THR A 88 -13.59 -1.80 1.67
C THR A 88 -14.56 -0.61 1.58
N ASP A 89 -14.07 0.56 1.14
CA ASP A 89 -14.89 1.73 0.86
C ASP A 89 -15.57 1.64 -0.52
N ALA A 90 -16.91 1.64 -0.51
CA ALA A 90 -17.76 1.59 -1.70
C ALA A 90 -17.57 2.79 -2.65
N GLU A 91 -17.23 3.98 -2.13
CA GLU A 91 -17.01 5.20 -2.88
C GLU A 91 -15.68 5.14 -3.65
N VAL A 92 -14.65 4.57 -3.01
CA VAL A 92 -13.35 4.29 -3.63
C VAL A 92 -13.48 3.21 -4.70
N ALA A 93 -14.24 2.14 -4.44
CA ALA A 93 -14.53 1.11 -5.44
C ALA A 93 -15.23 1.70 -6.67
N ARG A 94 -16.23 2.57 -6.47
CA ARG A 94 -16.97 3.26 -7.55
C ARG A 94 -16.06 4.19 -8.36
N LYS A 95 -15.20 4.99 -7.71
CA LYS A 95 -14.23 5.88 -8.38
C LYS A 95 -13.21 5.08 -9.21
N ARG A 96 -12.72 3.95 -8.69
CA ARG A 96 -11.78 3.08 -9.42
C ARG A 96 -12.42 2.43 -10.65
N ARG A 97 -13.67 1.97 -10.56
CA ARG A 97 -14.43 1.45 -11.72
C ARG A 97 -14.60 2.51 -12.81
N ARG A 98 -14.95 3.75 -12.43
CA ARG A 98 -15.10 4.88 -13.38
C ARG A 98 -13.82 5.21 -14.13
N ARG A 99 -12.67 5.20 -13.45
CA ARG A 99 -11.36 5.44 -14.10
C ARG A 99 -11.02 4.33 -15.09
N GLN A 100 -11.21 3.06 -14.70
CA GLN A 100 -10.97 1.92 -15.60
C GLN A 100 -11.85 1.99 -16.86
N SER A 101 -13.13 2.35 -16.73
CA SER A 101 -14.02 2.50 -17.89
C SER A 101 -13.62 3.66 -18.82
N GLN A 102 -13.10 4.77 -18.27
CA GLN A 102 -12.64 5.91 -19.07
C GLN A 102 -11.40 5.57 -19.91
N TYR A 103 -10.43 4.85 -19.34
CA TYR A 103 -9.27 4.36 -20.10
C TYR A 103 -9.69 3.39 -21.22
N HIS A 104 -10.64 2.49 -20.95
CA HIS A 104 -11.16 1.56 -21.96
C HIS A 104 -11.85 2.29 -23.13
N GLN A 105 -12.69 3.29 -22.84
CA GLN A 105 -13.33 4.10 -23.89
C GLN A 105 -12.33 4.92 -24.70
N HIS A 106 -11.28 5.46 -24.07
CA HIS A 106 -10.24 6.19 -24.78
C HIS A 106 -9.43 5.28 -25.71
N SER A 107 -9.11 4.04 -25.29
CA SER A 107 -8.39 3.07 -26.12
C SER A 107 -9.19 2.53 -27.32
N LEU A 108 -10.51 2.72 -27.36
CA LEU A 108 -11.37 2.32 -28.47
C LEU A 108 -11.62 3.44 -29.49
N ASN A 109 -11.23 4.67 -29.15
CA ASN A 109 -11.45 5.87 -29.97
C ASN A 109 -10.14 6.41 -30.60
N ILE A 110 -9.07 5.62 -30.58
CA ILE A 110 -7.77 5.87 -31.25
C ILE A 110 -7.56 4.74 -32.26
#